data_AF-A0A954RSK6-F1
#
_entry.id   AF-A0A954RSK6-F1
#
_cell.length_a   1.000
_cell.length_b   1.000
_cell.length_c   1.000
_cell.angle_alpha   90.00
_cell.angle_beta   90.00
_cell.angle_gamma   90.00
#
_symmetry.space_group_name_H-M   'P 1'
#
loop_
_entity.id
_entity.type
_entity.pdbx_description
1 polymer ?
#
loop_
_entity_poly.entity_id
_entity_poly.type
_entity_poly.pdbx_seq_one_letter_code
_entity_poly.pdbx_strand_id
1 'polypeptide(L)'
;IRDHFFGKYPELKELVKQYSDEKLEKMRRGGHDPEKVYSAFKSAVDHVGQPTVVLAHTIKGYGLGEAGEGRNVTHSQKHLNEEELREFRSRFGIPISDADVVNAPFYKPPEDSIEMKYVRERRKALGGPVPSRPTVHPKTQVPTLADYERTLKNISDNDLSTTMGFVRLLQALLRDKDIGKYIVPIVPDESRTFGMEGLFRQVGIYAHAGQLYEPVDSDQLMYYKEAENGQILEEGITEAGSMASFNAAGTAYSQHGINMIPFYIYYSMFGFQRVGDLIWAASDMRAKGFLIGGTSGRTTL
;
A
#
# COMPACT_ATOMS: atom_id res chain seq x y z
N ILE A 1 -28.32 28.37 0.95
CA ILE A 1 -27.20 28.43 1.93
C ILE A 1 -27.49 29.43 3.05
N ARG A 2 -27.81 30.69 2.72
CA ARG A 2 -28.12 31.72 3.72
C ARG A 2 -29.18 31.29 4.73
N ASP A 3 -30.36 30.87 4.29
CA ASP A 3 -31.47 30.62 5.21
C ASP A 3 -31.34 29.30 5.97
N HIS A 4 -30.99 28.21 5.27
CA HIS A 4 -30.98 26.87 5.87
C HIS A 4 -29.71 26.52 6.65
N PHE A 5 -28.57 27.18 6.38
CA PHE A 5 -27.32 26.95 7.11
C PHE A 5 -27.02 28.11 8.06
N PHE A 6 -26.78 29.31 7.53
CA PHE A 6 -26.48 30.48 8.36
C PHE A 6 -27.71 31.03 9.09
N GLY A 7 -28.90 30.87 8.54
CA GLY A 7 -30.16 31.35 9.12
C GLY A 7 -30.69 30.48 10.26
N LYS A 8 -30.01 29.37 10.57
CA LYS A 8 -30.33 28.52 11.72
C LYS A 8 -30.17 29.26 13.06
N TYR A 9 -29.26 30.22 13.12
CA TYR A 9 -29.00 31.04 14.31
C TYR A 9 -28.83 32.52 13.93
N PRO A 10 -29.40 33.48 14.69
CA PRO A 10 -29.28 34.91 14.39
C PRO A 10 -27.83 35.40 14.24
N GLU A 11 -26.92 34.89 15.06
CA GLU A 11 -25.50 35.23 15.07
C GLU A 11 -24.81 34.81 13.77
N LEU A 12 -25.14 33.62 13.25
CA LEU A 12 -24.58 33.13 11.99
C LEU A 12 -25.13 33.90 10.78
N LYS A 13 -26.42 34.30 10.82
CA LYS A 13 -27.03 35.13 9.79
C LYS A 13 -26.39 36.52 9.74
N GLU A 14 -26.06 37.07 10.91
CA GLU A 14 -25.37 38.35 11.06
C GLU A 14 -23.95 38.30 10.47
N LEU A 15 -23.20 37.20 10.67
CA LEU A 15 -21.86 37.01 10.10
C LEU A 15 -21.81 37.12 8.57
N VAL A 16 -22.89 36.75 7.88
CA VAL A 16 -22.97 36.76 6.41
C VAL A 16 -23.85 37.88 5.85
N LYS A 17 -24.31 38.83 6.68
CA LYS A 17 -25.27 39.85 6.27
C LYS A 17 -24.82 40.68 5.05
N GLN A 18 -23.52 40.91 4.92
CA GLN A 18 -22.94 41.72 3.83
C GLN A 18 -22.52 40.89 2.62
N TYR A 19 -22.66 39.56 2.67
CA TYR A 19 -22.29 38.71 1.54
C TYR A 19 -23.50 38.58 0.61
N SER A 20 -23.30 38.59 -0.70
CA SER A 20 -24.32 38.16 -1.66
C SER A 20 -24.48 36.64 -1.62
N ASP A 21 -25.60 36.13 -2.12
CA ASP A 21 -25.80 34.68 -2.20
C ASP A 21 -24.80 34.01 -3.16
N GLU A 22 -24.45 34.68 -4.26
CA GLU A 22 -23.39 34.26 -5.17
C GLU A 22 -22.03 34.11 -4.45
N LYS A 23 -21.71 35.04 -3.53
CA LYS A 23 -20.47 34.94 -2.72
C LYS A 23 -20.52 33.75 -1.76
N LEU A 24 -21.69 33.43 -1.20
CA LEU A 24 -21.87 32.25 -0.35
C LEU A 24 -21.71 30.96 -1.14
N GLU A 25 -22.23 30.89 -2.37
CA GLU A 25 -22.08 29.72 -3.26
C GLU A 25 -20.63 29.50 -3.69
N LYS A 26 -19.86 30.58 -3.84
CA LYS A 26 -18.43 30.52 -4.16
C LYS A 26 -17.52 30.13 -2.99
N MET A 27 -18.05 29.97 -1.77
CA MET A 27 -17.27 29.50 -0.63
C MET A 27 -16.78 28.07 -0.86
N ARG A 28 -15.45 27.90 -0.83
CA ARG A 28 -14.81 26.61 -1.13
C ARG A 28 -14.76 25.71 0.11
N ARG A 29 -14.82 24.39 -0.14
CA ARG A 29 -14.43 23.40 0.87
C ARG A 29 -12.90 23.30 0.92
N GLY A 30 -12.35 22.94 2.08
CA GLY A 30 -10.89 22.91 2.28
C GLY A 30 -10.12 22.00 1.33
N GLY A 31 -10.72 20.92 0.83
CA GLY A 31 -10.09 20.03 -0.16
C GLY A 31 -9.95 20.66 -1.57
N HIS A 32 -10.61 21.80 -1.82
CA HIS A 32 -10.52 22.58 -3.06
C HIS A 32 -9.74 23.89 -2.87
N ASP A 33 -9.04 24.02 -1.74
CA ASP A 33 -8.18 25.15 -1.42
C ASP A 33 -6.71 24.68 -1.37
N PRO A 34 -5.87 25.03 -2.37
CA PRO A 34 -4.48 24.60 -2.43
C PRO A 34 -3.65 24.99 -1.20
N GLU A 35 -3.94 26.11 -0.54
CA GLU A 35 -3.21 26.54 0.65
C GLU A 35 -3.52 25.63 1.84
N LYS A 36 -4.79 25.24 2.00
CA LYS A 36 -5.22 24.30 3.05
C LYS A 36 -4.67 22.91 2.80
N VAL A 37 -4.71 22.44 1.55
CA VAL A 37 -4.13 21.15 1.15
C VAL A 37 -2.63 21.14 1.38
N TYR A 38 -1.90 22.17 0.93
CA TYR A 38 -0.46 22.29 1.17
C TYR A 38 -0.12 22.29 2.66
N SER A 39 -0.82 23.10 3.45
CA SER A 39 -0.59 23.19 4.90
C SER A 39 -0.79 21.84 5.59
N ALA A 40 -1.83 21.10 5.20
CA ALA A 40 -2.10 19.77 5.74
C ALA A 40 -0.99 18.77 5.37
N PHE A 41 -0.58 18.70 4.10
CA PHE A 41 0.50 17.80 3.66
C PHE A 41 1.86 18.18 4.24
N LYS A 42 2.16 19.47 4.37
CA LYS A 42 3.39 19.95 5.01
C LYS A 42 3.44 19.53 6.48
N SER A 43 2.35 19.75 7.22
CA SER A 43 2.23 19.28 8.60
C SER A 43 2.37 17.76 8.71
N ALA A 44 1.83 16.99 7.76
CA ALA A 44 1.92 15.53 7.76
C ALA A 44 3.34 15.02 7.48
N VAL A 45 4.08 15.68 6.58
CA VAL A 45 5.47 15.33 6.24
C VAL A 45 6.43 15.68 7.38
N ASP A 46 6.18 16.77 8.10
CA ASP A 46 7.02 17.21 9.21
C ASP A 46 6.71 16.47 10.53
N HIS A 47 5.64 15.67 10.55
CA HIS A 47 5.20 14.94 11.72
C HIS A 47 6.04 13.67 11.96
N VAL A 48 6.38 13.41 13.22
CA VAL A 48 7.19 12.26 13.64
C VAL A 48 6.51 11.52 14.78
N GLY A 49 6.72 10.20 14.84
CA GLY A 49 6.23 9.33 15.92
C GLY A 49 5.00 8.48 15.56
N GLN A 50 4.14 8.96 14.67
CA GLN A 50 2.93 8.23 14.28
C GLN A 50 2.46 8.54 12.85
N PRO A 51 1.65 7.66 12.23
CA PRO A 51 1.02 7.94 10.94
C PRO A 51 0.06 9.13 11.00
N THR A 52 -0.04 9.89 9.91
CA THR A 52 -0.97 11.02 9.78
C THR A 52 -2.08 10.68 8.78
N VAL A 53 -3.33 11.02 9.11
CA VAL A 53 -4.48 10.93 8.20
C VAL A 53 -4.96 12.35 7.86
N VAL A 54 -5.02 12.69 6.56
CA VAL A 54 -5.56 13.96 6.08
C VAL A 54 -6.99 13.76 5.58
N LEU A 55 -7.97 14.34 6.28
CA LEU A 55 -9.38 14.29 5.91
C LEU A 55 -9.75 15.48 5.00
N ALA A 56 -9.56 15.32 3.69
CA ALA A 56 -9.86 16.36 2.72
C ALA A 56 -11.37 16.43 2.40
N HIS A 57 -12.03 17.50 2.86
CA HIS A 57 -13.44 17.74 2.54
C HIS A 57 -13.59 18.31 1.12
N THR A 58 -14.13 17.52 0.20
CA THR A 58 -14.32 17.86 -1.22
C THR A 58 -15.80 17.83 -1.61
N ILE A 59 -16.11 18.17 -2.86
CA ILE A 59 -17.45 18.05 -3.47
C ILE A 59 -17.36 16.95 -4.53
N LYS A 60 -18.20 15.90 -4.45
CA LYS A 60 -18.31 14.88 -5.50
C LYS A 60 -18.80 15.54 -6.79
N GLY A 61 -18.09 15.31 -7.89
CA GLY A 61 -18.42 15.94 -9.18
C GLY A 61 -18.13 17.44 -9.23
N TYR A 62 -17.18 17.94 -8.42
CA TYR A 62 -16.78 19.35 -8.45
C TYR A 62 -16.46 19.81 -9.88
N GLY A 63 -17.06 20.91 -10.32
CA GLY A 63 -16.81 21.41 -11.67
C GLY A 63 -17.82 20.96 -12.71
N LEU A 64 -18.65 19.96 -12.42
CA LEU A 64 -19.58 19.37 -13.38
C LEU A 64 -20.95 20.08 -13.41
N GLY A 65 -21.15 21.13 -12.62
CA GLY A 65 -22.40 21.88 -12.62
C GLY A 65 -23.61 20.97 -12.33
N GLU A 66 -24.70 21.15 -13.07
CA GLU A 66 -25.91 20.33 -12.94
C GLU A 66 -25.70 18.85 -13.29
N ALA A 67 -24.67 18.53 -14.07
CA ALA A 67 -24.38 17.17 -14.52
C ALA A 67 -24.02 16.22 -13.37
N GLY A 68 -23.52 16.73 -12.25
CA GLY A 68 -23.04 15.85 -11.18
C GLY A 68 -22.53 16.49 -9.90
N GLU A 69 -22.43 17.81 -9.81
CA GLU A 69 -21.87 18.46 -8.63
C GLU A 69 -22.81 18.31 -7.43
N GLY A 70 -22.39 17.53 -6.43
CA GLY A 70 -23.21 17.22 -5.27
C GLY A 70 -24.44 16.34 -5.56
N ARG A 71 -24.50 15.69 -6.74
CA ARG A 71 -25.59 14.79 -7.15
C ARG A 71 -25.14 13.33 -7.16
N ASN A 72 -26.06 12.43 -6.85
CA ASN A 72 -25.86 10.97 -6.91
C ASN A 72 -26.29 10.40 -8.28
N VAL A 73 -25.75 10.96 -9.37
CA VAL A 73 -25.93 10.40 -10.72
C VAL A 73 -25.18 9.07 -10.86
N THR A 74 -25.70 8.17 -11.71
CA THR A 74 -25.12 6.84 -11.89
C THR A 74 -23.76 6.91 -12.59
N HIS A 75 -22.78 6.15 -12.09
CA HIS A 75 -21.46 6.02 -12.71
C HIS A 75 -21.49 5.38 -14.12
N SER A 76 -22.65 4.88 -14.56
CA SER A 76 -22.89 4.31 -15.89
C SER A 76 -23.33 5.35 -16.95
N GLN A 77 -23.44 6.64 -16.59
CA GLN A 77 -23.76 7.69 -17.56
C GLN A 77 -22.62 7.83 -18.57
N LYS A 78 -22.86 7.33 -19.79
CA LYS A 78 -21.84 7.11 -20.81
C LYS A 78 -21.33 8.40 -21.47
N HIS A 79 -22.17 9.44 -21.51
CA HIS A 79 -21.86 10.71 -22.17
C HIS A 79 -22.35 11.88 -21.30
N LEU A 80 -21.49 12.88 -21.11
CA LEU A 80 -21.94 14.24 -20.80
C LEU A 80 -22.63 14.79 -22.05
N ASN A 81 -23.67 15.60 -21.88
CA ASN A 81 -24.27 16.29 -23.01
C ASN A 81 -23.35 17.45 -23.48
N GLU A 82 -23.57 17.98 -24.69
CA GLU A 82 -22.70 19.02 -25.27
C GLU A 82 -22.63 20.31 -24.44
N GLU A 83 -23.73 20.66 -23.76
CA GLU A 83 -23.82 21.85 -22.91
C GLU A 83 -22.96 21.70 -21.67
N GLU A 84 -23.00 20.53 -21.02
CA GLU A 84 -22.16 20.18 -19.87
C GLU A 84 -20.67 20.22 -20.21
N LEU A 85 -20.28 19.76 -21.41
CA LEU A 85 -18.90 19.85 -21.90
C LEU A 85 -18.44 21.30 -22.10
N ARG A 86 -19.31 22.15 -22.68
CA ARG A 86 -19.04 23.59 -22.85
C ARG A 86 -18.92 24.29 -21.50
N GLU A 87 -19.83 24.00 -20.56
CA GLU A 87 -19.84 24.57 -19.21
C GLU A 87 -18.56 24.17 -18.46
N PHE A 88 -18.21 22.89 -18.46
CA PHE A 88 -16.99 22.38 -17.82
C PHE A 88 -15.74 23.08 -18.37
N ARG A 89 -15.60 23.13 -19.70
CA ARG A 89 -14.47 23.80 -20.34
C ARG A 89 -14.42 25.28 -19.96
N SER A 90 -15.54 26.00 -20.02
CA SER A 90 -15.61 27.42 -19.65
C SER A 90 -15.26 27.64 -18.18
N ARG A 91 -15.77 26.79 -17.28
CA ARG A 91 -15.55 26.86 -15.83
C ARG A 91 -14.08 26.74 -15.45
N PHE A 92 -13.34 25.88 -16.14
CA PHE A 92 -11.91 25.68 -15.91
C PHE A 92 -11.01 26.48 -16.88
N GLY A 93 -11.60 27.31 -17.74
CA GLY A 93 -10.86 28.15 -18.68
C GLY A 93 -10.00 27.36 -19.67
N ILE A 94 -10.44 26.17 -20.08
CA ILE A 94 -9.68 25.30 -20.98
C ILE A 94 -9.77 25.88 -22.40
N PRO A 95 -8.65 26.17 -23.10
CA PRO A 95 -8.65 26.87 -24.38
C PRO A 95 -8.97 25.91 -25.55
N ILE A 96 -10.18 25.35 -25.53
CA ILE A 96 -10.77 24.55 -26.62
C ILE A 96 -11.98 25.32 -27.18
N SER A 97 -12.11 25.35 -28.50
CA SER A 97 -13.22 26.03 -29.17
C SER A 97 -14.57 25.38 -28.85
N ASP A 98 -15.66 26.13 -28.99
CA ASP A 98 -17.04 25.61 -28.88
C ASP A 98 -17.34 24.49 -29.90
N ALA A 99 -16.71 24.54 -31.07
CA ALA A 99 -16.89 23.53 -32.12
C ALA A 99 -16.14 22.24 -31.81
N ASP A 100 -14.99 22.33 -31.13
CA ASP A 100 -14.15 21.18 -30.85
C ASP A 100 -14.51 20.49 -29.53
N VAL A 101 -15.01 21.23 -28.54
CA VAL A 101 -15.27 20.70 -27.18
C VAL A 101 -16.27 19.54 -27.16
N VAL A 102 -17.21 19.51 -28.10
CA VAL A 102 -18.21 18.42 -28.23
C VAL A 102 -17.58 17.07 -28.54
N ASN A 103 -16.37 17.05 -29.13
CA ASN A 103 -15.62 15.84 -29.43
C ASN A 103 -14.73 15.38 -28.26
N ALA A 104 -14.76 16.11 -27.12
CA ALA A 104 -13.90 15.89 -25.95
C ALA A 104 -12.40 15.66 -26.29
N PRO A 105 -11.77 16.56 -27.08
CA PRO A 105 -10.38 16.38 -27.50
C PRO A 105 -9.43 16.50 -26.30
N PHE A 106 -8.30 15.79 -26.37
CA PHE A 106 -7.21 16.03 -25.45
C PHE A 106 -6.61 17.43 -25.69
N TYR A 107 -6.45 18.21 -24.62
CA TYR A 107 -5.69 19.45 -24.65
C TYR A 107 -4.31 19.23 -24.04
N LYS A 108 -3.27 19.59 -24.79
CA LYS A 108 -1.89 19.68 -24.32
C LYS A 108 -1.41 21.11 -24.56
N PRO A 109 -0.99 21.86 -23.53
CA PRO A 109 -0.45 23.20 -23.76
C PRO A 109 0.84 23.16 -24.62
N PRO A 110 1.16 24.25 -25.34
CA PRO A 110 2.39 24.34 -26.14
C PRO A 110 3.65 24.03 -25.32
N GLU A 111 4.65 23.44 -25.97
CA GLU A 111 5.90 23.00 -25.33
C GLU A 111 6.69 24.12 -24.63
N ASP A 112 6.57 25.33 -25.16
CA ASP A 112 7.22 26.55 -24.67
C ASP A 112 6.35 27.38 -23.72
N SER A 113 5.12 26.92 -23.42
CA SER A 113 4.18 27.60 -22.53
C SER A 113 4.69 27.66 -21.08
N ILE A 114 4.17 28.62 -20.31
CA ILE A 114 4.53 28.78 -18.89
C ILE A 114 4.07 27.57 -18.05
N GLU A 115 2.93 26.98 -18.40
CA GLU A 115 2.34 25.81 -17.75
C GLU A 115 3.24 24.58 -17.94
N MET A 116 3.68 24.32 -19.18
CA MET A 116 4.56 23.19 -19.49
C MET A 116 5.92 23.33 -18.85
N LYS A 117 6.51 24.53 -18.84
CA LYS A 117 7.75 24.83 -18.11
C LYS A 117 7.58 24.56 -16.61
N TYR A 118 6.54 25.12 -16.00
CA TYR A 118 6.28 24.95 -14.57
C TYR A 118 6.09 23.49 -14.16
N VAL A 119 5.23 22.74 -14.86
CA VAL A 119 4.98 21.31 -14.56
C VAL A 119 6.25 20.48 -14.66
N ARG A 120 7.07 20.71 -15.69
CA ARG A 120 8.35 20.02 -15.87
C ARG A 120 9.35 20.35 -14.78
N GLU A 121 9.50 21.62 -14.44
CA GLU A 121 10.39 22.05 -13.37
C GLU A 121 9.99 21.45 -12.02
N ARG A 122 8.69 21.47 -11.69
CA ARG A 122 8.19 20.86 -10.45
C ARG A 122 8.43 19.35 -10.42
N ARG A 123 8.15 18.62 -11.51
CA ARG A 123 8.43 17.18 -11.57
C ARG A 123 9.92 16.88 -11.51
N LYS A 124 10.77 17.66 -12.19
CA LYS A 124 12.23 17.50 -12.16
C LYS A 124 12.77 17.71 -10.74
N ALA A 125 12.31 18.74 -10.03
CA ALA A 125 12.68 19.00 -8.64
C ALA A 125 12.23 17.88 -7.69
N LEU A 126 11.19 17.12 -8.05
CA LEU A 126 10.62 16.00 -7.28
C LEU A 126 11.05 14.62 -7.81
N GLY A 127 12.16 14.52 -8.54
CA GLY A 127 12.75 13.24 -8.97
C GLY A 127 12.21 12.66 -10.28
N GLY A 128 11.46 13.43 -11.07
CA GLY A 128 10.96 13.02 -12.39
C GLY A 128 9.48 12.61 -12.41
N PRO A 129 8.93 12.05 -13.49
CA PRO A 129 7.51 11.68 -13.57
C PRO A 129 7.10 10.54 -12.61
N VAL A 130 5.88 10.62 -12.07
CA VAL A 130 5.26 9.56 -11.24
C VAL A 130 3.78 9.40 -11.63
N PRO A 131 3.19 8.18 -11.57
CA PRO A 131 3.84 6.92 -11.18
C PRO A 131 4.81 6.41 -12.25
N SER A 132 5.82 5.66 -11.83
CA SER A 132 6.71 4.93 -12.73
C SER A 132 7.04 3.55 -12.14
N ARG A 133 7.32 2.56 -12.98
CA ARG A 133 7.70 1.21 -12.57
C ARG A 133 8.95 0.78 -13.34
N PRO A 134 10.06 0.45 -12.67
CA PRO A 134 11.25 -0.06 -13.35
C PRO A 134 10.95 -1.31 -14.17
N THR A 135 11.55 -1.41 -15.36
CA THR A 135 11.49 -2.59 -16.23
C THR A 135 12.75 -3.45 -16.13
N VAL A 136 13.85 -2.87 -15.64
CA VAL A 136 15.10 -3.56 -15.34
C VAL A 136 15.18 -3.76 -13.83
N HIS A 137 15.50 -4.99 -13.43
CA HIS A 137 15.55 -5.39 -12.03
C HIS A 137 16.93 -5.96 -11.69
N PRO A 138 17.40 -5.80 -10.44
CA PRO A 138 18.64 -6.41 -9.99
C PRO A 138 18.56 -7.94 -10.10
N LYS A 139 19.70 -8.58 -10.37
CA LYS A 139 19.85 -10.04 -10.32
C LYS A 139 20.62 -10.39 -9.06
N THR A 140 20.23 -11.47 -8.40
CA THR A 140 20.96 -12.04 -7.26
C THR A 140 21.52 -13.39 -7.67
N GLN A 141 22.74 -13.72 -7.25
CA GLN A 141 23.22 -15.09 -7.34
C GLN A 141 22.38 -15.94 -6.38
N VAL A 142 21.84 -17.04 -6.89
CA VAL A 142 21.02 -17.95 -6.10
C VAL A 142 21.79 -19.23 -5.85
N PRO A 143 21.63 -19.85 -4.68
CA PRO A 143 22.25 -21.12 -4.38
C PRO A 143 21.74 -22.22 -5.32
N THR A 144 22.60 -23.19 -5.59
CA THR A 144 22.29 -24.35 -6.41
C THR A 144 21.73 -25.49 -5.56
N LEU A 145 21.17 -26.51 -6.19
CA LEU A 145 20.74 -27.72 -5.48
C LEU A 145 21.93 -28.45 -4.82
N ALA A 146 23.11 -28.40 -5.44
CA ALA A 146 24.31 -29.03 -4.91
C ALA A 146 24.74 -28.38 -3.58
N ASP A 147 24.59 -27.06 -3.46
CA ASP A 147 24.93 -26.31 -2.23
C ASP A 147 24.10 -26.78 -1.02
N TYR A 148 22.91 -27.35 -1.26
CA TYR A 148 22.02 -27.88 -0.22
C TYR A 148 21.89 -29.40 -0.22
N GLU A 149 22.71 -30.14 -0.97
CA GLU A 149 22.60 -31.60 -1.08
C GLU A 149 22.60 -32.29 0.29
N ARG A 150 23.47 -31.86 1.20
CA ARG A 150 23.52 -32.38 2.58
C ARG A 150 22.22 -32.11 3.35
N THR A 151 21.66 -30.90 3.22
CA THR A 151 20.41 -30.52 3.86
C THR A 151 19.26 -31.36 3.30
N LEU A 152 19.19 -31.49 1.97
CA LEU A 152 18.17 -32.27 1.28
C LEU A 152 18.26 -33.76 1.65
N LYS A 153 19.46 -34.33 1.70
CA LYS A 153 19.69 -35.71 2.14
C LYS A 153 19.26 -35.92 3.60
N ASN A 154 19.57 -34.99 4.49
CA ASN A 154 19.13 -35.06 5.88
C ASN A 154 17.59 -34.98 5.99
N ILE A 155 16.93 -34.24 5.10
CA ILE A 155 15.46 -34.22 5.05
C ILE A 155 14.91 -35.56 4.54
N SER A 156 15.54 -36.19 3.52
CA SER A 156 15.06 -37.45 2.95
C SER A 156 15.31 -38.68 3.82
N ASP A 157 16.41 -38.69 4.58
CA ASP A 157 16.85 -39.86 5.36
C ASP A 157 16.12 -40.00 6.70
N ASN A 158 15.24 -39.06 7.06
CA ASN A 158 14.50 -39.07 8.31
C ASN A 158 12.99 -39.07 8.06
N ASP A 159 12.24 -39.72 8.95
CA ASP A 159 10.77 -39.65 8.97
C ASP A 159 10.33 -38.28 9.51
N LEU A 160 9.98 -37.37 8.60
CA LEU A 160 9.62 -35.99 8.89
C LEU A 160 8.33 -35.60 8.13
N SER A 161 7.56 -34.66 8.68
CA SER A 161 6.54 -33.96 7.91
C SER A 161 7.18 -33.01 6.89
N THR A 162 6.45 -32.70 5.82
CA THR A 162 6.88 -31.72 4.80
C THR A 162 7.11 -30.33 5.40
N THR A 163 6.35 -29.94 6.43
CA THR A 163 6.58 -28.70 7.19
C THR A 163 7.94 -28.72 7.89
N MET A 164 8.30 -29.81 8.58
CA MET A 164 9.62 -29.94 9.22
C MET A 164 10.75 -29.89 8.18
N GLY A 165 10.55 -30.52 7.02
CA GLY A 165 11.49 -30.43 5.89
C GLY A 165 11.66 -28.99 5.38
N PHE A 166 10.54 -28.26 5.20
CA PHE A 166 10.54 -26.85 4.83
C PHE A 166 11.31 -25.99 5.83
N VAL A 167 11.06 -26.11 7.13
CA VAL A 167 11.77 -25.32 8.14
C VAL A 167 13.26 -25.61 8.14
N ARG A 168 13.68 -26.88 7.99
CA ARG A 168 15.11 -27.25 7.86
C ARG A 168 15.75 -26.59 6.64
N LEU A 169 15.04 -26.54 5.51
CA LEU A 169 15.52 -25.83 4.32
C LEU A 169 15.58 -24.31 4.55
N LEU A 170 14.55 -23.72 5.14
CA LEU A 170 14.52 -22.28 5.46
C LEU A 170 15.66 -21.88 6.41
N GLN A 171 15.97 -22.71 7.41
CA GLN A 171 17.13 -22.53 8.29
C GLN A 171 18.45 -22.47 7.51
N ALA A 172 18.63 -23.35 6.53
CA ALA A 172 19.82 -23.39 5.69
C ALA A 172 19.89 -22.16 4.78
N LEU A 173 18.77 -21.78 4.15
CA LEU A 173 18.66 -20.58 3.32
C LEU A 173 18.96 -19.30 4.13
N LEU A 174 18.48 -19.19 5.37
CA LEU A 174 18.76 -18.05 6.26
C LEU A 174 20.24 -17.94 6.67
N ARG A 175 21.00 -19.04 6.62
CA ARG A 175 22.46 -19.04 6.88
C ARG A 175 23.28 -18.77 5.62
N ASP A 176 22.64 -18.74 4.46
CA ASP A 176 23.30 -18.42 3.21
C ASP A 176 23.85 -16.99 3.25
N LYS A 177 25.12 -16.83 2.87
CA LYS A 177 25.81 -15.54 2.99
C LYS A 177 25.33 -14.51 1.96
N ASP A 178 24.81 -14.97 0.84
CA ASP A 178 24.44 -14.12 -0.29
C ASP A 178 22.96 -13.76 -0.23
N ILE A 179 22.09 -14.73 0.09
CA ILE A 179 20.63 -14.51 0.09
C ILE A 179 20.01 -14.44 1.48
N GLY A 180 20.67 -14.94 2.53
CA GLY A 180 20.06 -15.14 3.84
C GLY A 180 19.45 -13.87 4.43
N LYS A 181 20.13 -12.72 4.30
CA LYS A 181 19.66 -11.41 4.78
C LYS A 181 18.45 -10.83 4.03
N TYR A 182 18.11 -11.38 2.86
CA TYR A 182 16.98 -10.92 2.04
C TYR A 182 15.74 -11.80 2.20
N ILE A 183 15.85 -12.91 2.91
CA ILE A 183 14.73 -13.80 3.18
C ILE A 183 13.83 -13.14 4.23
N VAL A 184 12.52 -13.21 4.04
CA VAL A 184 11.55 -12.64 4.98
C VAL A 184 10.60 -13.74 5.43
N PRO A 185 10.88 -14.45 6.52
CA PRO A 185 9.90 -15.36 7.12
C PRO A 185 8.74 -14.56 7.69
N ILE A 186 7.51 -14.92 7.33
CA ILE A 186 6.28 -14.25 7.77
C ILE A 186 5.35 -15.31 8.34
N VAL A 187 4.72 -15.00 9.48
CA VAL A 187 3.86 -15.92 10.21
C VAL A 187 2.76 -15.16 10.97
N PRO A 188 1.52 -15.67 11.00
CA PRO A 188 0.42 -15.05 11.71
C PRO A 188 0.18 -15.76 13.06
N ASP A 189 0.93 -15.37 14.08
CA ASP A 189 0.96 -15.90 15.46
C ASP A 189 1.59 -17.30 15.63
N GLU A 190 1.05 -18.31 14.94
CA GLU A 190 1.25 -19.74 15.25
C GLU A 190 2.60 -20.34 14.79
N SER A 191 3.71 -19.69 15.10
CA SER A 191 5.08 -20.11 14.79
C SER A 191 5.44 -21.52 15.31
N ARG A 192 5.04 -21.85 16.55
CA ARG A 192 5.34 -23.15 17.19
C ARG A 192 4.61 -24.30 16.49
N THR A 193 3.38 -24.08 16.02
CA THR A 193 2.63 -25.10 15.26
C THR A 193 3.40 -25.54 14.01
N PHE A 194 4.14 -24.63 13.38
CA PHE A 194 4.93 -24.92 12.19
C PHE A 194 6.38 -25.35 12.49
N GLY A 195 6.79 -25.41 13.76
CA GLY A 195 8.16 -25.76 14.15
C GLY A 195 9.17 -24.63 13.90
N MET A 196 8.72 -23.37 13.86
CA MET A 196 9.56 -22.21 13.53
C MET A 196 10.37 -21.69 14.73
N GLU A 197 10.16 -22.19 15.94
CA GLU A 197 10.77 -21.68 17.18
C GLU A 197 12.31 -21.73 17.18
N GLY A 198 12.91 -22.68 16.45
CA GLY A 198 14.36 -22.73 16.27
C GLY A 198 14.92 -21.52 15.52
N LEU A 199 14.10 -20.80 14.76
CA LEU A 199 14.49 -19.59 14.03
C LEU A 199 14.56 -18.35 14.93
N PHE A 200 13.80 -18.29 16.02
CA PHE A 200 13.79 -17.13 16.93
C PHE A 200 15.18 -16.83 17.47
N ARG A 201 15.92 -17.87 17.86
CA ARG A 201 17.29 -17.71 18.33
C ARG A 201 18.27 -17.35 17.20
N GLN A 202 18.04 -17.88 16.00
CA GLN A 202 18.94 -17.71 14.85
C GLN A 202 18.86 -16.29 14.27
N VAL A 203 17.65 -15.81 13.99
CA VAL A 203 17.42 -14.56 13.25
C VAL A 203 16.53 -13.56 13.97
N GLY A 204 15.95 -13.93 15.12
CA GLY A 204 15.07 -13.04 15.89
C GLY A 204 13.75 -12.72 15.20
N ILE A 205 12.84 -12.18 16.01
CA ILE A 205 11.54 -11.65 15.58
C ILE A 205 11.68 -10.15 15.52
N TYR A 206 11.27 -9.56 14.40
CA TYR A 206 11.36 -8.12 14.23
C TYR A 206 10.41 -7.41 15.18
N ALA A 207 10.96 -6.56 16.04
CA ALA A 207 10.21 -5.64 16.87
C ALA A 207 10.88 -4.27 16.83
N HIS A 208 10.19 -3.26 16.30
CA HIS A 208 10.74 -1.92 16.13
C HIS A 208 11.21 -1.25 17.43
N ALA A 209 10.66 -1.66 18.59
CA ALA A 209 11.03 -1.18 19.91
C ALA A 209 11.97 -2.14 20.67
N GLY A 210 12.41 -3.22 20.03
CA GLY A 210 13.11 -4.32 20.67
C GLY A 210 12.24 -5.11 21.66
N GLN A 211 12.89 -5.98 22.44
CA GLN A 211 12.24 -6.80 23.46
C GLN A 211 11.88 -5.93 24.69
N LEU A 212 10.59 -5.69 24.92
CA LEU A 212 10.10 -4.85 26.04
C LEU A 212 9.60 -5.65 27.25
N TYR A 213 9.64 -6.98 27.20
CA TYR A 213 9.15 -7.87 28.25
C TYR A 213 10.06 -9.08 28.42
N GLU A 214 10.02 -9.72 29.58
CA GLU A 214 10.64 -11.03 29.77
C GLU A 214 9.73 -12.11 29.16
N PRO A 215 10.20 -12.89 28.17
CA PRO A 215 9.41 -13.96 27.60
C PRO A 215 9.02 -14.99 28.66
N VAL A 216 7.78 -15.45 28.64
CA VAL A 216 7.30 -16.51 29.56
C VAL A 216 8.09 -17.81 29.40
N ASP A 217 8.66 -18.02 28.22
CA ASP A 217 9.49 -19.16 27.88
C ASP A 217 11.00 -18.87 27.98
N SER A 218 11.43 -17.82 28.69
CA SER A 218 12.84 -17.42 28.83
C SER A 218 13.74 -18.55 29.32
N ASP A 219 13.21 -19.46 30.14
CA ASP A 219 13.90 -20.66 30.65
C ASP A 219 14.04 -21.79 29.59
N GLN A 220 13.39 -21.67 28.43
CA GLN A 220 13.47 -22.64 27.34
C GLN A 220 14.63 -22.33 26.38
N LEU A 221 15.21 -23.38 25.79
CA LEU A 221 16.35 -23.23 24.86
C LEU A 221 15.99 -22.47 23.56
N MET A 222 14.71 -22.51 23.18
CA MET A 222 14.12 -21.86 22.00
C MET A 222 13.08 -20.81 22.43
N TYR A 223 13.49 -19.91 23.32
CA TYR A 223 12.63 -18.83 23.83
C TYR A 223 12.35 -17.77 22.76
N TYR A 224 11.26 -17.04 22.95
CA TYR A 224 10.82 -15.95 22.08
C TYR A 224 11.81 -14.78 22.14
N LYS A 225 12.41 -14.39 21.00
CA LYS A 225 13.45 -13.36 20.97
C LYS A 225 13.10 -12.26 19.97
N GLU A 226 12.56 -11.17 20.47
CA GLU A 226 12.35 -9.94 19.72
C GLU A 226 13.63 -9.12 19.65
N ALA A 227 13.85 -8.48 18.51
CA ALA A 227 14.97 -7.57 18.29
C ALA A 227 14.63 -6.55 17.20
N GLU A 228 15.22 -5.36 17.30
CA GLU A 228 15.12 -4.32 16.26
C GLU A 228 15.68 -4.80 14.92
N ASN A 229 16.66 -5.71 14.96
CA ASN A 229 17.25 -6.37 13.80
C ASN A 229 16.73 -7.80 13.59
N GLY A 230 15.62 -8.16 14.21
CA GLY A 230 14.95 -9.44 13.97
C GLY A 230 14.50 -9.56 12.51
N GLN A 231 14.46 -10.79 12.00
CA GLN A 231 14.19 -11.04 10.58
C GLN A 231 12.82 -11.68 10.32
N ILE A 232 12.24 -12.35 11.32
CA ILE A 232 10.89 -12.91 11.23
C ILE A 232 9.88 -11.77 11.43
N LEU A 233 8.89 -11.68 10.53
CA LEU A 233 7.70 -10.86 10.72
C LEU A 233 6.62 -11.71 11.38
N GLU A 234 6.45 -11.53 12.69
CA GLU A 234 5.32 -12.05 13.44
C GLU A 234 4.20 -11.00 13.43
N GLU A 235 3.15 -11.26 12.66
CA GLU A 235 2.09 -10.28 12.43
C GLU A 235 0.91 -10.45 13.42
N GLY A 236 0.95 -11.50 14.25
CA GLY A 236 -0.18 -11.92 15.08
C GLY A 236 -1.34 -12.48 14.23
N ILE A 237 -2.54 -12.53 14.81
CA ILE A 237 -3.73 -13.14 14.17
C ILE A 237 -4.29 -12.22 13.07
N THR A 238 -3.56 -12.10 11.96
CA THR A 238 -3.96 -11.32 10.79
C THR A 238 -3.33 -11.85 9.51
N GLU A 239 -4.06 -12.73 8.82
CA GLU A 239 -3.61 -13.23 7.51
C GLU A 239 -3.58 -12.11 6.46
N ALA A 240 -4.46 -11.12 6.59
CA ALA A 240 -4.49 -9.96 5.70
C ALA A 240 -3.26 -9.06 5.91
N GLY A 241 -2.85 -8.84 7.16
CA GLY A 241 -1.61 -8.12 7.49
C GLY A 241 -0.37 -8.87 7.01
N SER A 242 -0.31 -10.18 7.27
CA SER A 242 0.77 -11.05 6.75
C SER A 242 0.87 -11.02 5.23
N MET A 243 -0.27 -11.02 4.53
CA MET A 243 -0.30 -10.91 3.07
C MET A 243 0.11 -9.51 2.59
N ALA A 244 -0.18 -8.45 3.35
CA ALA A 244 0.31 -7.10 3.04
C ALA A 244 1.85 -7.02 3.17
N SER A 245 2.42 -7.59 4.24
CA SER A 245 3.88 -7.72 4.42
C SER A 245 4.52 -8.57 3.33
N PHE A 246 3.87 -9.68 2.93
CA PHE A 246 4.29 -10.50 1.79
C PHE A 246 4.31 -9.69 0.49
N ASN A 247 3.27 -8.90 0.21
CA ASN A 247 3.18 -8.07 -0.99
C ASN A 247 4.27 -6.99 -1.02
N ALA A 248 4.52 -6.34 0.11
CA ALA A 248 5.59 -5.33 0.23
C ALA A 248 6.97 -5.96 -0.05
N ALA A 249 7.30 -7.06 0.65
CA ALA A 249 8.57 -7.76 0.44
C ALA A 249 8.68 -8.31 -1.00
N GLY A 250 7.65 -8.99 -1.49
CA GLY A 250 7.66 -9.65 -2.79
C GLY A 250 7.71 -8.69 -3.99
N THR A 251 7.44 -7.40 -3.78
CA THR A 251 7.53 -6.35 -4.81
C THR A 251 8.74 -5.41 -4.63
N ALA A 252 9.51 -5.57 -3.55
CA ALA A 252 10.69 -4.75 -3.26
C ALA A 252 11.74 -4.77 -4.38
N TYR A 253 11.83 -5.85 -5.15
CA TYR A 253 12.75 -5.94 -6.30
C TYR A 253 12.47 -4.86 -7.36
N SER A 254 11.22 -4.43 -7.46
CA SER A 254 10.78 -3.41 -8.41
C SER A 254 10.68 -2.03 -7.76
N GLN A 255 10.18 -1.95 -6.52
CA GLN A 255 9.93 -0.65 -5.87
C GLN A 255 11.20 -0.04 -5.27
N HIS A 256 12.07 -0.89 -4.72
CA HIS A 256 13.28 -0.47 -4.01
C HIS A 256 14.57 -0.96 -4.66
N GLY A 257 14.48 -1.83 -5.67
CA GLY A 257 15.65 -2.45 -6.28
C GLY A 257 16.36 -3.42 -5.32
N ILE A 258 15.61 -4.05 -4.41
CA ILE A 258 16.13 -5.01 -3.43
C ILE A 258 15.36 -6.33 -3.59
N ASN A 259 16.07 -7.41 -3.90
CA ASN A 259 15.48 -8.74 -4.12
C ASN A 259 15.13 -9.44 -2.80
N MET A 260 14.14 -8.92 -2.07
CA MET A 260 13.59 -9.59 -0.88
C MET A 260 12.83 -10.87 -1.29
N ILE A 261 12.89 -11.90 -0.45
CA ILE A 261 12.36 -13.24 -0.72
C ILE A 261 11.42 -13.66 0.43
N PRO A 262 10.13 -13.29 0.37
CA PRO A 262 9.21 -13.63 1.45
C PRO A 262 8.76 -15.09 1.42
N PHE A 263 8.71 -15.70 2.60
CA PHE A 263 8.12 -17.00 2.88
C PHE A 263 7.03 -16.82 3.92
N TYR A 264 5.77 -16.86 3.50
CA TYR A 264 4.62 -16.72 4.39
C TYR A 264 4.02 -18.09 4.68
N ILE A 265 4.15 -18.57 5.92
CA ILE A 265 3.58 -19.85 6.38
C ILE A 265 2.35 -19.62 7.25
N TYR A 266 1.27 -20.37 6.98
CA TYR A 266 -0.02 -20.21 7.63
C TYR A 266 -0.86 -21.49 7.52
N TYR A 267 -1.93 -21.61 8.30
CA TYR A 267 -2.89 -22.71 8.13
C TYR A 267 -3.54 -22.63 6.75
N SER A 268 -3.39 -23.65 5.90
CA SER A 268 -3.75 -23.56 4.48
C SER A 268 -5.18 -23.09 4.21
N MET A 269 -6.12 -23.38 5.12
CA MET A 269 -7.52 -22.94 5.05
C MET A 269 -7.67 -21.41 5.00
N PHE A 270 -6.78 -20.66 5.67
CA PHE A 270 -6.83 -19.20 5.75
C PHE A 270 -5.96 -18.49 4.69
N GLY A 271 -5.55 -19.22 3.64
CA GLY A 271 -4.90 -18.64 2.47
C GLY A 271 -5.92 -18.10 1.46
N PHE A 272 -5.99 -18.76 0.31
CA PHE A 272 -6.84 -18.38 -0.83
C PHE A 272 -8.31 -18.15 -0.47
N GLN A 273 -8.85 -18.84 0.54
CA GLN A 273 -10.24 -18.65 0.98
C GLN A 273 -10.44 -17.35 1.76
N ARG A 274 -9.47 -16.93 2.59
CA ARG A 274 -9.62 -15.79 3.50
C ARG A 274 -9.07 -14.49 2.91
N VAL A 275 -7.95 -14.57 2.19
CA VAL A 275 -7.21 -13.41 1.65
C VAL A 275 -7.06 -13.49 0.13
N GLY A 276 -7.99 -14.17 -0.56
CA GLY A 276 -7.92 -14.42 -2.00
C GLY A 276 -7.74 -13.17 -2.85
N ASP A 277 -8.44 -12.06 -2.51
CA ASP A 277 -8.32 -10.80 -3.25
C ASP A 277 -6.94 -10.15 -3.08
N LEU A 278 -6.30 -10.30 -1.90
CA LEU A 278 -4.94 -9.83 -1.67
C LEU A 278 -3.90 -10.67 -2.42
N ILE A 279 -4.14 -11.97 -2.61
CA ILE A 279 -3.32 -12.85 -3.44
C ILE A 279 -3.49 -12.52 -4.93
N TRP A 280 -4.72 -12.19 -5.35
CA TRP A 280 -4.97 -11.69 -6.70
C TRP A 280 -4.24 -10.36 -6.95
N ALA A 281 -4.33 -9.41 -6.01
CA ALA A 281 -3.57 -8.17 -6.05
C ALA A 281 -2.05 -8.42 -6.07
N ALA A 282 -1.54 -9.40 -5.32
CA ALA A 282 -0.13 -9.80 -5.36
C ALA A 282 0.32 -10.17 -6.78
N SER A 283 -0.53 -10.89 -7.51
CA SER A 283 -0.29 -11.30 -8.89
C SER A 283 -0.26 -10.10 -9.84
N ASP A 284 -1.23 -9.18 -9.71
CA ASP A 284 -1.29 -7.93 -10.49
C ASP A 284 -0.04 -7.05 -10.27
N MET A 285 0.39 -6.91 -9.01
CA MET A 285 1.62 -6.19 -8.65
C MET A 285 2.91 -6.90 -9.08
N ARG A 286 2.80 -8.17 -9.53
CA ARG A 286 3.92 -9.07 -9.87
C ARG A 286 4.83 -9.35 -8.69
N ALA A 287 4.24 -9.62 -7.52
CA ALA A 287 4.97 -10.07 -6.33
C ALA A 287 5.67 -11.42 -6.59
N LYS A 288 6.85 -11.59 -6.00
CA LYS A 288 7.64 -12.83 -6.07
C LYS A 288 7.93 -13.33 -4.66
N GLY A 289 7.58 -14.58 -4.38
CA GLY A 289 7.76 -15.17 -3.05
C GLY A 289 7.07 -16.52 -2.94
N PHE A 290 7.01 -17.05 -1.72
CA PHE A 290 6.47 -18.38 -1.44
C PHE A 290 5.36 -18.30 -0.39
N LEU A 291 4.16 -18.78 -0.78
CA LEU A 291 3.05 -19.00 0.14
C LEU A 291 3.07 -20.47 0.57
N ILE A 292 3.19 -20.71 1.86
CA ILE A 292 3.34 -22.04 2.45
C ILE A 292 2.09 -22.37 3.26
N GLY A 293 1.15 -23.07 2.61
CA GLY A 293 -0.05 -23.59 3.29
C GLY A 293 0.30 -24.77 4.19
N GLY A 294 0.70 -24.49 5.42
CA GLY A 294 0.92 -25.48 6.47
C GLY A 294 -0.38 -26.17 6.89
N THR A 295 -0.23 -27.27 7.64
CA THR A 295 -1.35 -28.10 8.17
C THR A 295 -2.43 -28.40 7.13
N SER A 296 -2.01 -28.65 5.89
CA SER A 296 -2.91 -28.88 4.76
C SER A 296 -3.39 -30.33 4.70
N GLY A 297 -4.54 -30.56 4.06
CA GLY A 297 -5.07 -31.89 3.77
C GLY A 297 -6.25 -32.24 4.66
N ARG A 298 -7.39 -32.56 4.05
CA ARG A 298 -8.72 -32.69 4.71
C ARG A 298 -8.76 -33.67 5.89
N THR A 299 -7.93 -34.71 5.85
CA THR A 299 -7.90 -35.77 6.87
C THR A 299 -6.69 -35.66 7.79
N THR A 300 -5.75 -34.78 7.47
CA THR A 300 -4.54 -34.53 8.26
C THR A 300 -4.83 -33.50 9.36
N LEU A 301 -5.66 -32.50 9.04
CA LEU A 301 -6.30 -31.54 9.95
C LEU A 301 -7.70 -31.21 9.42
#